data_AF-A0A151S6C3-F1
#
_entry.id   AF-A0A151S6C3-F1
#
_cell.length_a   1.000
_cell.length_b   1.000
_cell.length_c   1.000
_cell.angle_alpha   90.00
_cell.angle_beta   90.00
_cell.angle_gamma   90.00
#
_symmetry.space_group_name_H-M   'P 1'
#
loop_
_entity.id
_entity.type
_entity.pdbx_description
1 polymer ?
#
loop_
_entity_poly.entity_id
_entity_poly.type
_entity_poly.pdbx_seq_one_letter_code
_entity_poly.pdbx_strand_id
1 'polypeptide(L)'
;MTKQKAIEDLHGNWEQSYHDLPKLLNAMSGFLNGFVVEKQTRPLCNQQGEMVHHYVQFHRVFWTFKPCIDGFKYYKPIVQVDGTFLYGKYKGTLLVAVAQDGNNKIFPIAFAIVEGETTDV
;
A
#
# COMPACT_ATOMS: atom_id res chain seq x y z
N MET A 1 -14.75 19.78 -13.64
CA MET A 1 -15.69 18.88 -12.94
C MET A 1 -16.02 17.60 -13.71
N THR A 2 -16.14 17.62 -15.05
CA THR A 2 -16.54 16.43 -15.84
C THR A 2 -15.55 15.26 -15.80
N LYS A 3 -14.23 15.52 -15.82
CA LYS A 3 -13.20 14.48 -15.80
C LYS A 3 -13.18 13.66 -14.51
N GLN A 4 -13.30 14.32 -13.36
CA GLN A 4 -13.21 13.64 -12.06
C GLN A 4 -14.43 12.77 -11.79
N LYS A 5 -15.63 13.26 -12.16
CA LYS A 5 -16.87 12.48 -12.06
C LYS A 5 -16.83 11.20 -12.92
N ALA A 6 -16.33 11.30 -14.16
CA ALA A 6 -16.19 10.12 -15.02
C ALA A 6 -15.20 9.08 -14.46
N ILE A 7 -14.13 9.52 -13.80
CA ILE A 7 -13.16 8.63 -13.15
C ILE A 7 -13.79 7.97 -11.91
N GLU A 8 -14.53 8.72 -11.10
CA GLU A 8 -15.27 8.19 -9.95
C GLU A 8 -16.36 7.19 -10.37
N ASP A 9 -17.06 7.44 -11.48
CA ASP A 9 -18.05 6.51 -12.03
C ASP A 9 -17.41 5.19 -12.51
N LEU A 10 -16.16 5.24 -13.02
CA LEU A 10 -15.44 4.08 -13.54
C LEU A 10 -14.71 3.27 -12.46
N HIS A 11 -14.10 3.95 -11.48
CA HIS A 11 -13.17 3.35 -10.51
C HIS A 11 -13.62 3.47 -9.06
N GLY A 12 -14.69 4.24 -8.78
CA GLY A 12 -15.14 4.55 -7.44
C GLY A 12 -14.45 5.75 -6.81
N ASN A 13 -14.85 6.06 -5.57
CA ASN A 13 -14.37 7.21 -4.83
C ASN A 13 -13.08 6.90 -4.05
N TRP A 14 -12.04 7.72 -4.24
CA TRP A 14 -10.75 7.67 -3.54
C TRP A 14 -10.87 7.63 -2.02
N GLU A 15 -11.76 8.44 -1.43
CA GLU A 15 -11.99 8.50 0.01
C GLU A 15 -12.53 7.17 0.53
N GLN A 16 -13.43 6.54 -0.22
CA GLN A 16 -13.95 5.22 0.12
C GLN A 16 -12.85 4.16 0.02
N SER A 17 -12.03 4.18 -1.04
CA SER A 17 -10.91 3.24 -1.20
C SER A 17 -9.91 3.32 -0.04
N TYR A 18 -9.53 4.53 0.40
CA TYR A 18 -8.64 4.71 1.55
C TYR A 18 -9.31 4.33 2.88
N HIS A 19 -10.62 4.51 3.01
CA HIS A 19 -11.39 4.09 4.17
C HIS A 19 -11.52 2.56 4.28
N ASP A 20 -11.64 1.87 3.14
CA ASP A 20 -11.84 0.42 3.11
C ASP A 20 -10.53 -0.37 3.10
N LEU A 21 -9.43 0.21 2.59
CA LEU A 21 -8.13 -0.45 2.54
C LEU A 21 -7.69 -1.06 3.88
N PRO A 22 -7.71 -0.33 5.03
CA PRO A 22 -7.36 -0.93 6.32
C PRO A 22 -8.27 -2.10 6.71
N LYS A 23 -9.56 -2.04 6.36
CA LYS A 23 -10.52 -3.11 6.65
C LYS A 23 -10.23 -4.35 5.82
N LEU A 24 -9.95 -4.15 4.52
CA LEU A 24 -9.56 -5.21 3.59
C LEU A 24 -8.29 -5.92 4.08
N LEU A 25 -7.26 -5.16 4.43
CA LEU A 25 -5.99 -5.70 4.94
C LEU A 25 -6.18 -6.46 6.26
N ASN A 26 -6.99 -5.92 7.19
CA ASN A 26 -7.32 -6.62 8.43
C ASN A 26 -8.09 -7.92 8.16
N ALA A 27 -9.04 -7.91 7.22
CA ALA A 27 -9.79 -9.11 6.83
C ALA A 27 -8.85 -10.16 6.23
N MET A 28 -7.96 -9.77 5.32
CA MET A 28 -6.95 -10.67 4.75
C MET A 28 -6.06 -11.28 5.83
N SER A 29 -5.66 -10.50 6.84
CA SER A 29 -4.89 -11.04 7.98
C SER A 29 -5.66 -12.09 8.78
N GLY A 30 -6.99 -12.04 8.81
CA GLY A 30 -7.83 -13.06 9.47
C GLY A 30 -8.10 -14.30 8.61
N PHE A 31 -8.18 -14.15 7.28
CA PHE A 31 -8.55 -15.23 6.36
C PHE A 31 -7.35 -15.95 5.73
N LEU A 32 -6.23 -15.25 5.53
CA LEU A 32 -5.08 -15.76 4.81
C LEU A 32 -3.95 -16.09 5.78
N ASN A 33 -3.72 -17.38 6.01
CA ASN A 33 -2.63 -17.83 6.87
C ASN A 33 -1.26 -17.41 6.29
N GLY A 34 -0.46 -16.72 7.11
CA GLY A 34 0.85 -16.18 6.74
C GLY A 34 0.81 -14.95 5.81
N PHE A 35 -0.34 -14.32 5.64
CA PHE A 35 -0.40 -12.94 5.16
C PHE A 35 0.22 -12.02 6.21
N VAL A 36 1.16 -11.18 5.77
CA VAL A 36 1.83 -10.20 6.64
C VAL A 36 1.36 -8.82 6.22
N VAL A 37 0.93 -8.03 7.21
CA VAL A 37 0.62 -6.62 7.03
C VAL A 37 1.18 -5.82 8.19
N GLU A 38 1.85 -4.73 7.86
CA GLU A 38 2.33 -3.75 8.82
C GLU A 38 1.78 -2.37 8.44
N LYS A 39 0.95 -1.81 9.30
CA LYS A 39 0.31 -0.51 9.08
C LYS A 39 0.82 0.50 10.09
N GLN A 40 1.09 1.71 9.62
CA GLN A 40 1.41 2.85 10.44
C GLN A 40 0.28 3.87 10.36
N THR A 41 -0.10 4.40 11.52
CA THR A 41 -1.03 5.52 11.65
C THR A 41 -0.36 6.68 12.37
N ARG A 42 -0.82 7.90 12.12
CA ARG A 42 -0.41 9.11 12.86
C ARG A 42 -1.62 9.69 13.61
N PRO A 43 -1.42 10.45 14.70
CA PRO A 43 -2.51 11.20 15.31
C PRO A 43 -3.16 12.14 14.28
N LEU A 44 -4.49 12.26 14.30
CA LEU A 44 -5.17 13.24 13.47
C LEU A 44 -5.04 14.62 14.12
N CYS A 45 -4.57 15.62 13.37
CA CYS A 45 -4.57 17.02 13.83
C CYS A 45 -5.63 17.83 13.09
N ASN A 46 -6.27 18.78 13.78
CA ASN A 46 -7.17 19.75 13.17
C ASN A 46 -6.39 20.81 12.36
N GLN A 47 -7.10 21.77 11.77
CA GLN A 47 -6.49 22.85 10.98
C GLN A 47 -5.56 23.76 11.81
N GLN A 48 -5.72 23.77 13.13
CA GLN A 48 -4.91 24.49 14.10
C GLN A 48 -3.69 23.68 14.59
N GLY A 49 -3.52 22.44 14.12
CA GLY A 49 -2.44 21.55 14.52
C GLY A 49 -2.67 20.82 15.85
N GLU A 50 -3.83 20.99 16.48
CA GLU A 50 -4.17 20.32 17.73
C GLU A 50 -4.61 18.88 17.47
N MET A 51 -4.18 17.95 18.32
CA MET A 51 -4.58 16.56 18.16
C MET A 51 -6.07 16.36 18.45
N VAL A 52 -6.74 15.68 17.54
CA VAL A 52 -8.11 15.20 17.73
C VAL A 52 -8.04 13.86 18.46
N HIS A 53 -8.31 13.89 19.77
CA HIS A 53 -8.29 12.69 20.61
C HIS A 53 -9.22 11.59 20.05
N HIS A 54 -8.78 10.34 20.11
CA HIS A 54 -9.46 9.12 19.61
C HIS A 54 -9.50 8.95 18.08
N TYR A 55 -8.93 9.87 17.29
CA TYR A 55 -8.84 9.73 15.84
C TYR A 55 -7.39 9.61 15.38
N VAL A 56 -7.17 8.68 14.46
CA VAL A 56 -5.88 8.46 13.80
C VAL A 56 -6.04 8.57 12.30
N GLN A 57 -5.01 9.10 11.65
CA GLN A 57 -4.91 9.17 10.21
C GLN A 57 -4.07 8.00 9.70
N PHE A 58 -4.54 7.34 8.64
CA PHE A 58 -3.73 6.40 7.88
C PHE A 58 -2.45 7.09 7.39
N HIS A 59 -1.31 6.41 7.53
CA HIS A 59 -0.04 6.98 7.15
C HIS A 59 0.72 6.13 6.13
N ARG A 60 1.10 4.91 6.51
CA ARG A 60 1.81 3.96 5.63
C ARG A 60 1.25 2.56 5.82
N VAL A 61 1.40 1.72 4.82
CA VAL A 61 1.17 0.29 4.99
C VAL A 61 2.06 -0.52 4.08
N PHE A 62 2.52 -1.65 4.58
CA PHE A 62 3.24 -2.68 3.86
C PHE A 62 2.47 -4.00 3.97
N TRP A 63 2.46 -4.80 2.91
CA TRP A 63 1.94 -6.16 3.00
C TRP A 63 2.61 -7.12 2.02
N THR A 64 2.57 -8.41 2.36
CA THR A 64 3.01 -9.52 1.51
C THR A 64 2.20 -10.79 1.81
N PHE A 65 2.17 -11.70 0.84
CA PHE A 65 1.45 -12.96 0.94
C PHE A 65 2.41 -14.10 1.27
N LYS A 66 1.95 -15.12 2.00
CA LYS A 66 2.74 -16.30 2.34
C LYS A 66 3.47 -16.94 1.15
N PRO A 67 2.84 -17.14 -0.04
CA PRO A 67 3.55 -17.68 -1.20
C PRO A 67 4.73 -16.82 -1.68
N CYS A 68 4.65 -15.50 -1.52
CA CYS A 68 5.76 -14.59 -1.85
C CYS A 68 6.94 -14.82 -0.90
N ILE A 69 6.68 -14.99 0.40
CA ILE A 69 7.70 -15.28 1.42
C ILE A 69 8.32 -16.66 1.17
N ASP A 70 7.49 -17.70 1.03
CA ASP A 70 7.94 -19.08 0.84
C ASP A 70 8.68 -19.27 -0.49
N GLY A 71 8.25 -18.53 -1.52
CA GLY A 71 8.82 -18.52 -2.86
C GLY A 71 10.16 -17.80 -2.95
N PHE A 72 10.46 -16.88 -2.03
CA PHE A 72 11.61 -15.98 -2.13
C PHE A 72 12.95 -16.71 -2.27
N LYS A 73 13.10 -17.84 -1.56
CA LYS A 73 14.31 -18.69 -1.63
C LYS A 73 14.58 -19.33 -3.00
N TYR A 74 13.61 -19.31 -3.91
CA TYR A 74 13.73 -19.84 -5.28
C TYR A 74 13.97 -18.74 -6.32
N TYR A 75 13.88 -17.48 -5.92
CA TYR A 75 14.23 -16.35 -6.77
C TYR A 75 15.74 -16.10 -6.76
N LYS A 76 16.20 -15.37 -7.78
CA LYS A 76 17.54 -14.80 -7.81
C LYS A 76 17.71 -13.84 -6.63
N PRO A 77 18.94 -13.64 -6.13
CA PRO A 77 19.23 -12.72 -5.03
C PRO A 77 19.21 -11.25 -5.51
N ILE A 78 18.13 -10.86 -6.20
CA ILE A 78 17.88 -9.51 -6.69
C ILE A 78 16.43 -9.15 -6.39
N VAL A 79 16.26 -7.99 -5.76
CA VAL A 79 14.96 -7.36 -5.54
C VAL A 79 14.99 -6.00 -6.22
N GLN A 80 13.95 -5.73 -6.99
CA GLN A 80 13.74 -4.42 -7.60
C GLN A 80 12.49 -3.83 -6.98
N VAL A 81 12.50 -2.53 -6.72
CA VAL A 81 11.35 -1.79 -6.20
C VAL A 81 11.04 -0.70 -7.21
N ASP A 82 9.78 -0.60 -7.60
CA ASP A 82 9.27 0.47 -8.45
C ASP A 82 7.95 0.99 -7.88
N GLY A 83 7.66 2.25 -8.16
CA GLY A 83 6.57 3.00 -7.57
C GLY A 83 5.70 3.68 -8.60
N THR A 84 4.40 3.73 -8.33
CA THR A 84 3.46 4.57 -9.08
C THR A 84 2.73 5.52 -8.17
N PHE A 85 2.58 6.77 -8.59
CA PHE A 85 1.85 7.78 -7.85
C PHE A 85 0.36 7.45 -7.84
N LEU A 86 -0.23 7.42 -6.66
CA LEU A 86 -1.67 7.31 -6.50
C LEU A 86 -2.33 8.63 -6.86
N TYR A 87 -3.40 8.55 -7.64
CA TYR A 87 -4.19 9.71 -8.04
C TYR A 87 -5.22 10.09 -6.98
N GLY A 88 -5.68 11.34 -7.04
CA GLY A 88 -6.74 11.86 -6.20
C GLY A 88 -6.24 12.76 -5.06
N LYS A 89 -7.05 12.87 -4.01
CA LYS A 89 -6.80 13.77 -2.87
C LYS A 89 -5.61 13.35 -2.01
N TYR A 90 -5.37 12.04 -1.92
CA TYR A 90 -4.31 11.46 -1.09
C TYR A 90 -3.11 11.13 -1.99
N LYS A 91 -2.07 11.96 -1.91
CA LYS A 91 -0.85 11.88 -2.73
C LYS A 91 0.14 10.84 -2.19
N GLY A 92 -0.26 9.58 -2.17
CA GLY A 92 0.64 8.46 -1.84
C GLY A 92 1.32 7.88 -3.08
N THR A 93 2.30 7.01 -2.85
CA THR A 93 2.95 6.17 -3.86
C THR A 93 2.71 4.71 -3.50
N LEU A 94 2.21 3.94 -4.46
CA LEU A 94 2.16 2.48 -4.38
C LEU A 94 3.49 1.93 -4.85
N LEU A 95 4.27 1.37 -3.93
CA LEU A 95 5.50 0.65 -4.21
C LEU A 95 5.19 -0.83 -4.40
N VAL A 96 5.86 -1.45 -5.36
CA VAL A 96 5.85 -2.90 -5.58
C VAL A 96 7.28 -3.39 -5.58
N ALA A 97 7.60 -4.28 -4.65
CA ALA A 97 8.84 -5.03 -4.69
C ALA A 97 8.63 -6.27 -5.55
N VAL A 98 9.54 -6.48 -6.51
CA VAL A 98 9.54 -7.63 -7.41
C VAL A 98 10.85 -8.41 -7.31
N ALA A 99 10.75 -9.72 -7.47
CA ALA A 99 11.89 -10.62 -7.60
C ALA A 99 11.85 -11.33 -8.96
N GLN A 100 12.99 -11.90 -9.37
CA GLN A 100 13.10 -12.65 -10.61
C GLN A 100 13.40 -14.12 -10.35
N ASP A 101 12.72 -15.03 -11.05
CA ASP A 101 13.09 -16.45 -11.00
C ASP A 101 14.33 -16.78 -11.85
N GLY A 102 14.75 -18.05 -11.83
CA GLY A 102 15.85 -18.54 -12.65
C GLY A 102 15.63 -18.37 -14.16
N ASN A 103 14.38 -18.18 -14.61
CA ASN A 103 13.98 -18.01 -16.00
C ASN A 103 13.67 -16.54 -16.36
N ASN A 104 14.15 -15.58 -15.58
CA ASN A 104 13.96 -14.14 -15.79
C ASN A 104 12.48 -13.70 -15.76
N LYS A 105 11.59 -14.46 -15.13
CA LYS A 105 10.20 -14.04 -14.91
C LYS A 105 10.12 -13.18 -13.66
N ILE A 106 9.45 -12.03 -13.79
CA ILE A 106 9.29 -11.04 -12.72
C ILE A 106 8.02 -11.39 -11.93
N PHE A 107 8.15 -11.46 -10.61
CA PHE A 107 7.04 -11.73 -9.69
C PHE A 107 6.97 -10.67 -8.59
N PRO A 108 5.77 -10.12 -8.31
CA PRO A 108 5.60 -9.26 -7.15
C PRO A 108 5.74 -10.07 -5.87
N ILE A 109 6.53 -9.55 -4.94
CA ILE A 109 6.82 -10.20 -3.65
C ILE A 109 6.34 -9.38 -2.46
N ALA A 110 6.15 -8.08 -2.60
CA ALA A 110 5.56 -7.23 -1.56
C ALA A 110 5.03 -5.92 -2.13
N PHE A 111 4.20 -5.25 -1.34
CA PHE A 111 3.53 -4.01 -1.71
C PHE A 111 3.60 -3.02 -0.54
N ALA A 112 3.63 -1.73 -0.86
CA ALA A 112 3.50 -0.70 0.15
C ALA A 112 2.78 0.55 -0.38
N ILE A 113 2.06 1.25 0.49
CA ILE A 113 1.60 2.62 0.25
C ILE A 113 2.36 3.53 1.20
N VAL A 114 3.10 4.48 0.64
CA VAL A 114 3.95 5.46 1.34
C VAL A 114 3.74 6.86 0.76
N GLU A 115 4.34 7.89 1.34
CA GLU A 115 4.25 9.26 0.84
C GLU A 115 5.03 9.49 -0.46
N GLY A 116 6.06 8.68 -0.72
CA GLY A 116 6.93 8.80 -1.88
C GLY A 116 8.11 7.83 -1.83
N GLU A 117 8.83 7.72 -2.96
CA GLU A 117 10.15 7.11 -2.96
C GLU A 117 11.16 8.09 -2.36
N THR A 118 11.83 7.67 -1.29
CA THR A 118 12.89 8.46 -0.64
C THR A 118 14.22 7.74 -0.82
N THR A 119 15.23 8.45 -1.31
CA THR A 119 16.61 7.94 -1.44
C THR A 119 17.43 8.06 -0.15
N ASP A 120 16.87 8.69 0.89
CA ASP A 120 17.59 8.98 2.13
C ASP A 120 17.53 7.80 3.11
N VAL A 121 18.71 7.37 3.55
CA VAL A 121 18.96 6.33 4.57
C VAL A 121 19.40 6.97 5.87
#